data_AF-A0A142LKV3-F1
#
_entry.id   AF-A0A142LKV3-F1
#
_cell.length_a   1.000
_cell.length_b   1.000
_cell.length_c   1.000
_cell.angle_alpha   90.00
_cell.angle_beta   90.00
_cell.angle_gamma   90.00
#
_symmetry.space_group_name_H-M   'P 1'
#
loop_
_entity.id
_entity.type
_entity.pdbx_description
1 polymer ?
#
loop_
_entity_poly.entity_id
_entity_poly.type
_entity_poly.pdbx_seq_one_letter_code
_entity_poly.pdbx_strand_id
1 'polypeptide(L)'
;MTSLPVVDAPFKKDPSAPFGFASFRYTERGFDTQAVKVLPGEFYADSKDTPIVTILGSCVAVCLRDAAVQVGGMNHFLLPDGGESGIAGTAGRYGVNAMEMLINELVKRGAQRSRLEAKIFGGGHVMKNFTSLNVGQRNAEFTKEFLNTEGIRLLSEDLLDVHPRKVCFLPKSGRAFVKKLAVDESLVMQEKQYQSRLVEKPVAGDIELF
;
A
#
# COMPACT_ATOMS: atom_id res chain seq x y z
N MET A 1 10.01 -34.24 -2.24
CA MET A 1 9.48 -33.22 -3.16
C MET A 1 7.96 -33.26 -3.08
N THR A 2 7.38 -32.35 -2.31
CA THR A 2 5.92 -32.19 -2.23
C THR A 2 5.67 -30.70 -2.44
N SER A 3 5.25 -30.38 -3.67
CA SER A 3 4.77 -29.05 -4.03
C SER A 3 3.60 -28.70 -3.12
N LEU A 4 3.68 -27.55 -2.46
CA LEU A 4 2.53 -26.98 -1.76
C LEU A 4 1.52 -26.54 -2.84
N PRO A 5 0.26 -27.00 -2.77
CA PRO A 5 -0.72 -26.63 -3.77
C PRO A 5 -1.14 -25.17 -3.56
N VAL A 6 -0.95 -24.37 -4.61
CA VAL A 6 -1.60 -23.08 -4.80
C VAL A 6 -3.07 -23.39 -5.04
N VAL A 7 -3.87 -23.42 -3.97
CA VAL A 7 -5.32 -23.46 -4.06
C VAL A 7 -5.81 -22.14 -3.48
N ASP A 8 -6.07 -21.20 -4.38
CA ASP A 8 -6.75 -19.95 -4.08
C ASP A 8 -8.18 -20.28 -3.62
N ALA A 9 -8.45 -20.08 -2.32
CA ALA A 9 -9.83 -20.06 -1.86
C ALA A 9 -10.58 -18.94 -2.60
N PRO A 10 -11.86 -19.13 -2.99
CA PRO A 10 -12.55 -18.20 -3.87
C PRO A 10 -12.61 -16.80 -3.23
N PHE A 11 -11.93 -15.85 -3.87
CA PHE A 11 -11.92 -14.44 -3.49
C PHE A 11 -13.36 -13.89 -3.49
N LYS A 12 -13.77 -13.23 -2.40
CA LYS A 12 -15.03 -12.48 -2.37
C LYS A 12 -14.73 -11.00 -2.48
N LYS A 13 -15.26 -10.35 -3.51
CA LYS A 13 -15.23 -8.89 -3.69
C LYS A 13 -16.45 -8.29 -2.99
N ASP A 14 -16.25 -7.31 -2.13
CA ASP A 14 -17.34 -6.48 -1.59
C ASP A 14 -17.74 -5.40 -2.61
N PRO A 15 -18.94 -5.48 -3.23
CA PRO A 15 -19.38 -4.51 -4.23
C PRO A 15 -19.80 -3.17 -3.64
N SER A 16 -19.95 -3.06 -2.32
CA SER A 16 -20.36 -1.83 -1.63
C SER A 16 -19.18 -0.95 -1.18
N ALA A 17 -17.95 -1.43 -1.36
CA ALA A 17 -16.75 -0.73 -0.94
C ALA A 17 -16.59 0.63 -1.68
N PRO A 18 -16.36 1.75 -0.95
CA PRO A 18 -16.08 3.04 -1.56
C PRO A 18 -14.88 3.00 -2.51
N PHE A 19 -14.77 3.98 -3.41
CA PHE A 19 -13.65 4.07 -4.33
C PHE A 19 -12.29 4.03 -3.60
N GLY A 20 -11.37 3.18 -4.09
CA GLY A 20 -10.05 2.96 -3.48
C GLY A 20 -10.07 2.13 -2.20
N PHE A 21 -11.22 1.79 -1.64
CA PHE A 21 -11.31 0.96 -0.44
C PHE A 21 -11.18 -0.53 -0.81
N ALA A 22 -10.29 -1.25 -0.13
CA ALA A 22 -9.98 -2.63 -0.46
C ALA A 22 -11.19 -3.55 -0.26
N SER A 23 -11.60 -4.21 -1.33
CA SER A 23 -12.81 -5.05 -1.39
C SER A 23 -12.53 -6.55 -1.37
N PHE A 24 -11.27 -6.97 -1.53
CA PHE A 24 -10.89 -8.37 -1.61
C PHE A 24 -10.73 -9.00 -0.23
N ARG A 25 -11.41 -10.14 0.00
CA ARG A 25 -11.30 -10.95 1.21
C ARG A 25 -10.91 -12.39 0.87
N TYR A 26 -10.05 -12.98 1.70
CA TYR A 26 -9.63 -14.39 1.59
C TYR A 26 -9.16 -14.92 2.94
N THR A 27 -9.10 -16.25 3.10
CA THR A 27 -8.53 -16.86 4.32
C THR A 27 -7.01 -16.83 4.25
N GLU A 28 -6.37 -16.07 5.15
CA GLU A 28 -4.92 -16.05 5.27
C GLU A 28 -4.45 -17.25 6.09
N ARG A 29 -3.88 -18.26 5.41
CA ARG A 29 -3.46 -19.53 6.01
C ARG A 29 -2.50 -19.36 7.19
N GLY A 30 -1.70 -18.30 7.22
CA GLY A 30 -0.78 -18.04 8.33
C GLY A 30 -1.45 -17.65 9.65
N PHE A 31 -2.71 -17.22 9.61
CA PHE A 31 -3.49 -16.78 10.79
C PHE A 31 -4.82 -17.53 10.95
N ASP A 32 -5.14 -18.44 10.02
CA ASP A 32 -6.40 -19.17 9.95
C ASP A 32 -7.64 -18.27 10.14
N THR A 33 -7.61 -17.10 9.50
CA THR A 33 -8.65 -16.07 9.63
C THR A 33 -8.88 -15.33 8.32
N GLN A 34 -10.02 -14.65 8.21
CA GLN A 34 -10.34 -13.79 7.08
C GLN A 34 -9.43 -12.56 7.08
N ALA A 35 -8.76 -12.33 5.96
CA ALA A 35 -7.89 -11.18 5.73
C ALA A 35 -8.41 -10.31 4.60
N VAL A 36 -8.04 -9.03 4.64
CA VAL A 36 -8.26 -8.06 3.57
C VAL A 36 -7.01 -7.95 2.71
N LYS A 37 -7.13 -8.20 1.41
CA LYS A 37 -6.03 -7.93 0.48
C LYS A 37 -6.13 -6.49 -0.02
N VAL A 38 -5.10 -5.69 0.21
CA VAL A 38 -4.97 -4.33 -0.34
C VAL A 38 -4.14 -4.41 -1.62
N LEU A 39 -4.76 -4.10 -2.76
CA LEU A 39 -4.08 -4.04 -4.05
C LEU A 39 -3.44 -2.66 -4.28
N PRO A 40 -2.53 -2.53 -5.25
CA PRO A 40 -1.96 -1.23 -5.60
C PRO A 40 -3.06 -0.21 -5.92
N GLY A 41 -2.98 0.95 -5.26
CA GLY A 41 -3.94 2.03 -5.39
C GLY A 41 -5.11 1.95 -4.41
N GLU A 42 -5.13 0.94 -3.56
CA GLU A 42 -6.16 0.75 -2.54
C GLU A 42 -5.67 1.09 -1.13
N PHE A 43 -6.62 1.27 -0.22
CA PHE A 43 -6.40 1.39 1.21
C PHE A 43 -7.51 0.65 1.98
N TYR A 44 -7.25 0.33 3.24
CA TYR A 44 -8.25 -0.24 4.14
C TYR A 44 -8.00 0.25 5.56
N ALA A 45 -9.07 0.43 6.33
CA ALA A 45 -9.01 0.83 7.73
C ALA A 45 -10.13 0.14 8.52
N ASP A 46 -9.81 -0.26 9.75
CA ASP A 46 -10.73 -0.99 10.63
C ASP A 46 -10.32 -0.82 12.10
N SER A 47 -11.27 -1.06 13.00
CA SER A 47 -11.04 -1.17 14.46
C SER A 47 -10.97 -2.63 14.92
N LYS A 48 -11.32 -3.57 14.03
CA LYS A 48 -11.19 -5.01 14.26
C LYS A 48 -9.75 -5.47 14.00
N ASP A 49 -9.39 -6.61 14.58
CA ASP A 49 -8.07 -7.23 14.36
C ASP A 49 -8.03 -8.06 13.06
N THR A 50 -8.78 -7.64 12.04
CA THR A 50 -8.79 -8.24 10.71
C THR A 50 -7.43 -8.00 10.05
N PRO A 51 -6.67 -9.05 9.67
CA PRO A 51 -5.40 -8.87 9.00
C PRO A 51 -5.56 -8.12 7.68
N ILE A 52 -4.75 -7.09 7.48
CA ILE A 52 -4.63 -6.37 6.22
C ILE A 52 -3.33 -6.80 5.54
N VAL A 53 -3.42 -7.31 4.32
CA VAL A 53 -2.30 -7.97 3.64
C VAL A 53 -2.03 -7.33 2.28
N THR A 54 -0.75 -7.15 1.96
CA THR A 54 -0.29 -6.69 0.64
C THR A 54 1.03 -7.36 0.26
N ILE A 55 1.38 -7.29 -1.03
CA ILE A 55 2.69 -7.68 -1.56
C ILE A 55 3.31 -6.45 -2.22
N LEU A 56 4.58 -6.19 -1.91
CA LEU A 56 5.28 -4.98 -2.31
C LEU A 56 6.55 -5.32 -3.09
N GLY A 57 6.68 -4.68 -4.25
CA GLY A 57 7.93 -4.47 -4.99
C GLY A 57 8.46 -3.06 -4.74
N SER A 58 8.58 -2.24 -5.78
CA SER A 58 8.99 -0.82 -5.66
C SER A 58 7.92 0.09 -5.04
N CYS A 59 6.68 -0.37 -4.94
CA CYS A 59 5.60 0.33 -4.25
C CYS A 59 5.83 0.34 -2.73
N VAL A 60 5.17 1.26 -2.03
CA VAL A 60 5.26 1.36 -0.56
C VAL A 60 3.86 1.23 0.04
N ALA A 61 3.80 0.54 1.19
CA ALA A 61 2.64 0.52 2.06
C ALA A 61 2.94 1.27 3.35
N VAL A 62 2.02 2.15 3.73
CA VAL A 62 2.02 2.82 5.03
C VAL A 62 0.91 2.24 5.88
N CYS A 63 1.28 1.75 7.06
CA CYS A 63 0.35 1.35 8.10
C CYS A 63 0.24 2.49 9.11
N LEU A 64 -0.97 3.01 9.32
CA LEU A 64 -1.24 4.07 10.30
C LEU A 64 -2.15 3.53 11.40
N ARG A 65 -1.95 3.99 12.64
CA ARG A 65 -2.74 3.58 13.80
C ARG A 65 -2.84 4.67 14.85
N ASP A 66 -4.02 4.80 15.46
CA ASP A 66 -4.18 5.46 16.76
C ASP A 66 -4.34 4.37 17.84
N ALA A 67 -3.34 4.29 18.71
CA ALA A 67 -3.26 3.27 19.75
C ALA A 67 -4.34 3.39 20.82
N ALA A 68 -4.80 4.61 21.10
CA ALA A 68 -5.74 4.88 22.19
C ALA A 68 -7.15 4.38 21.86
N VAL A 69 -7.56 4.52 20.60
CA VAL A 69 -8.88 4.04 20.11
C VAL A 69 -8.79 2.70 19.37
N GLN A 70 -7.58 2.15 19.22
CA GLN A 70 -7.32 0.86 18.58
C GLN A 70 -7.83 0.77 17.13
N VAL A 71 -7.74 1.88 16.40
CA VAL A 71 -8.12 1.99 14.99
C VAL A 71 -6.85 2.07 14.17
N GLY A 72 -6.77 1.30 13.09
CA GLY A 72 -5.62 1.32 12.20
C GLY A 72 -6.00 0.94 10.77
N GLY A 73 -5.05 1.11 9.87
CA GLY A 73 -5.25 0.79 8.48
C GLY A 73 -3.94 0.76 7.70
N MET A 74 -4.03 0.37 6.44
CA MET A 74 -2.89 0.27 5.53
C MET A 74 -3.30 0.77 4.15
N ASN A 75 -2.43 1.55 3.51
CA ASN A 75 -2.52 1.87 2.09
C ASN A 75 -1.48 1.10 1.28
N HIS A 76 -1.61 1.13 -0.04
CA HIS A 76 -0.61 0.63 -0.98
C HIS A 76 -0.53 1.61 -2.14
N PHE A 77 0.38 2.59 -2.05
CA PHE A 77 0.54 3.59 -3.10
C PHE A 77 1.70 3.22 -4.03
N LEU A 78 1.65 3.79 -5.24
CA LEU A 78 2.56 3.44 -6.31
C LEU A 78 3.58 4.53 -6.61
N LEU A 79 3.21 5.80 -6.50
CA LEU A 79 4.06 6.94 -6.81
C LEU A 79 3.96 8.01 -5.73
N PRO A 80 4.95 8.90 -5.57
CA PRO A 80 4.89 9.97 -4.58
C PRO A 80 3.74 10.96 -4.84
N ASP A 81 3.64 11.40 -6.10
CA ASP A 81 2.82 12.51 -6.58
C ASP A 81 2.36 12.20 -8.02
N GLY A 82 1.18 12.71 -8.39
CA GLY A 82 0.57 12.58 -9.71
C GLY A 82 0.54 13.83 -10.57
N GLY A 83 1.14 14.94 -10.11
CA GLY A 83 0.94 16.26 -10.68
C GLY A 83 -0.51 16.75 -10.53
N GLU A 84 -0.79 17.95 -11.03
CA GLU A 84 -2.11 18.62 -10.92
C GLU A 84 -3.27 17.90 -11.63
N SER A 85 -3.01 16.80 -12.34
CA SER A 85 -4.03 16.04 -13.07
C SER A 85 -4.79 15.10 -12.12
N GLY A 86 -5.62 15.69 -11.26
CA GLY A 86 -6.53 15.04 -10.32
C GLY A 86 -7.66 14.26 -10.99
N ILE A 87 -7.34 13.23 -11.77
CA ILE A 87 -8.35 12.32 -12.32
C ILE A 87 -8.86 11.45 -11.16
N ALA A 88 -10.14 11.61 -10.81
CA ALA A 88 -10.78 10.98 -9.65
C ALA A 88 -10.63 9.45 -9.57
N GLY A 89 -10.33 8.77 -10.68
CA GLY A 89 -10.07 7.33 -10.77
C GLY A 89 -8.63 6.87 -10.48
N THR A 90 -7.70 7.78 -10.21
CA THR A 90 -6.27 7.46 -9.96
C THR A 90 -5.74 7.94 -8.63
N ALA A 91 -6.57 8.58 -7.79
CA ALA A 91 -6.16 9.22 -6.54
C ALA A 91 -5.33 8.28 -5.64
N GLY A 92 -5.82 7.08 -5.30
CA GLY A 92 -5.09 6.16 -4.41
C GLY A 92 -3.73 5.65 -4.93
N ARG A 93 -3.39 5.91 -6.20
CA ARG A 93 -2.08 5.54 -6.77
C ARG A 93 -0.95 6.46 -6.30
N TYR A 94 -1.29 7.69 -5.95
CA TYR A 94 -0.33 8.72 -5.54
C TYR A 94 -0.27 8.81 -4.03
N GLY A 95 0.94 8.96 -3.50
CA GLY A 95 1.26 8.85 -2.09
C GLY A 95 0.49 9.87 -1.27
N VAL A 96 0.46 11.13 -1.70
CA VAL A 96 -0.28 12.22 -1.02
C VAL A 96 -1.75 11.85 -0.85
N ASN A 97 -2.42 11.50 -1.95
CA ASN A 97 -3.83 11.12 -1.94
C ASN A 97 -4.09 9.84 -1.14
N ALA A 98 -3.24 8.81 -1.28
CA ALA A 98 -3.38 7.55 -0.55
C ALA A 98 -3.20 7.72 0.96
N MET A 99 -2.31 8.62 1.39
CA MET A 99 -2.12 8.99 2.79
C MET A 99 -3.35 9.73 3.32
N GLU A 100 -3.82 10.76 2.59
CA GLU A 100 -5.00 11.52 2.99
C GLU A 100 -6.28 10.67 3.06
N MET A 101 -6.50 9.78 2.09
CA MET A 101 -7.65 8.86 2.11
C MET A 101 -7.61 7.95 3.34
N LEU A 102 -6.44 7.40 3.67
CA LEU A 102 -6.27 6.56 4.85
C LEU A 102 -6.48 7.35 6.14
N ILE A 103 -5.82 8.51 6.29
CA ILE A 103 -5.95 9.35 7.49
C ILE A 103 -7.39 9.76 7.73
N ASN A 104 -8.09 10.23 6.69
CA ASN A 104 -9.47 10.67 6.80
C ASN A 104 -10.40 9.51 7.21
N GLU A 105 -10.17 8.31 6.69
CA GLU A 105 -10.94 7.14 7.09
C GLU A 105 -10.68 6.72 8.54
N LEU A 106 -9.43 6.82 9.01
CA LEU A 106 -9.10 6.58 10.43
C LEU A 106 -9.77 7.61 11.34
N VAL A 107 -9.75 8.88 10.96
CA VAL A 107 -10.38 9.97 11.72
C VAL A 107 -11.90 9.80 11.80
N LYS A 108 -12.56 9.42 10.69
CA LYS A 108 -14.00 9.07 10.68
C LYS A 108 -14.34 7.94 11.66
N ARG A 109 -13.38 7.07 11.94
CA ARG A 109 -13.49 5.94 12.89
C ARG A 109 -13.07 6.30 14.30
N GLY A 110 -12.77 7.56 14.59
CA GLY A 110 -12.46 8.07 15.92
C GLY A 110 -10.97 8.24 16.23
N ALA A 111 -10.08 8.02 15.26
CA ALA A 111 -8.66 8.33 15.44
C ALA A 111 -8.42 9.85 15.51
N GLN A 112 -7.40 10.26 16.24
CA GLN A 112 -6.92 11.64 16.25
C GLN A 112 -5.64 11.73 15.43
N ARG A 113 -5.58 12.67 14.46
CA ARG A 113 -4.40 12.86 13.59
C ARG A 113 -3.10 12.97 14.40
N SER A 114 -3.10 13.76 15.47
CA SER A 114 -1.95 13.99 16.35
C SER A 114 -1.48 12.76 17.14
N ARG A 115 -2.26 11.68 17.19
CA ARG A 115 -1.92 10.42 17.86
C ARG A 115 -1.55 9.30 16.89
N LEU A 116 -1.52 9.59 15.59
CA LEU A 116 -1.19 8.59 14.59
C LEU A 116 0.27 8.17 14.70
N GLU A 117 0.46 6.86 14.61
CA GLU A 117 1.76 6.19 14.56
C GLU A 117 1.85 5.42 13.25
N ALA A 118 3.05 5.41 12.66
CA ALA A 118 3.30 4.82 11.36
C ALA A 118 4.25 3.62 11.40
N LYS A 119 4.01 2.66 10.51
CA LYS A 119 4.98 1.64 10.09
C LYS A 119 4.99 1.55 8.58
N ILE A 120 6.18 1.49 7.98
CA ILE A 120 6.32 1.62 6.52
C ILE A 120 7.12 0.47 5.92
N PHE A 121 6.68 -0.01 4.75
CA PHE A 121 7.21 -1.22 4.13
C PHE A 121 7.29 -1.06 2.61
N GLY A 122 8.24 -1.74 1.96
CA GLY A 122 8.32 -1.82 0.49
C GLY A 122 9.46 -1.00 -0.09
N GLY A 123 9.26 -0.37 -1.24
CA GLY A 123 10.31 0.37 -1.95
C GLY A 123 11.45 -0.53 -2.46
N GLY A 124 11.20 -1.83 -2.58
CA GLY A 124 12.20 -2.82 -2.95
C GLY A 124 12.60 -2.75 -4.43
N HIS A 125 13.77 -3.30 -4.73
CA HIS A 125 14.31 -3.46 -6.07
C HIS A 125 14.06 -4.89 -6.54
N VAL A 126 12.92 -5.13 -7.19
CA VAL A 126 12.58 -6.49 -7.66
C VAL A 126 13.20 -6.81 -9.03
N MET A 127 13.48 -5.78 -9.83
CA MET A 127 14.00 -5.93 -11.20
C MET A 127 15.37 -5.27 -11.32
N LYS A 128 16.38 -5.98 -11.88
CA LYS A 128 17.75 -5.47 -12.15
C LYS A 128 17.85 -4.29 -13.14
N ASN A 129 16.76 -3.57 -13.41
CA ASN A 129 16.75 -2.38 -14.26
C ASN A 129 16.89 -1.11 -13.42
N PHE A 130 17.66 -0.12 -13.92
CA PHE A 130 17.91 1.16 -13.24
C PHE A 130 16.63 1.95 -12.93
N THR A 131 15.55 1.74 -13.68
CA THR A 131 14.29 2.47 -13.51
C THR A 131 13.54 2.07 -12.24
N SER A 132 13.60 0.80 -11.81
CA SER A 132 12.94 0.35 -10.57
C SER A 132 13.61 0.91 -9.31
N LEU A 133 14.95 1.05 -9.33
CA LEU A 133 15.75 1.68 -8.27
C LEU A 133 15.22 3.06 -7.92
N ASN A 134 15.03 3.87 -8.96
CA ASN A 134 14.65 5.26 -8.80
C ASN A 134 13.25 5.40 -8.19
N VAL A 135 12.31 4.54 -8.59
CA VAL A 135 10.93 4.57 -8.08
C VAL A 135 10.84 4.15 -6.61
N GLY A 136 11.45 3.01 -6.25
CA GLY A 136 11.39 2.50 -4.88
C GLY A 136 12.01 3.46 -3.87
N GLN A 137 13.16 4.03 -4.24
CA GLN A 137 13.85 5.03 -3.44
C GLN A 137 13.01 6.32 -3.28
N ARG A 138 12.45 6.85 -4.36
CA ARG A 138 11.58 8.04 -4.31
C ARG A 138 10.34 7.82 -3.45
N ASN A 139 9.72 6.65 -3.53
CA ASN A 139 8.55 6.31 -2.70
C ASN A 139 8.93 6.26 -1.22
N ALA A 140 10.08 5.68 -0.88
CA ALA A 140 10.59 5.62 0.48
C ALA A 140 10.90 7.02 1.04
N GLU A 141 11.62 7.84 0.29
CA GLU A 141 11.98 9.22 0.66
C GLU A 141 10.72 10.08 0.87
N PHE A 142 9.80 10.06 -0.10
CA PHE A 142 8.51 10.74 0.01
C PHE A 142 7.75 10.34 1.26
N THR A 143 7.70 9.04 1.57
CA THR A 143 6.95 8.56 2.74
C THR A 143 7.53 9.12 4.03
N LYS A 144 8.86 9.12 4.16
CA LYS A 144 9.54 9.66 5.35
C LYS A 144 9.30 11.16 5.49
N GLU A 145 9.39 11.90 4.39
CA GLU A 145 9.14 13.33 4.37
C GLU A 145 7.70 13.66 4.72
N PHE A 146 6.73 12.96 4.13
CA PHE A 146 5.30 13.14 4.45
C PHE A 146 5.04 12.92 5.94
N LEU A 147 5.53 11.82 6.51
CA LEU A 147 5.34 11.51 7.93
C LEU A 147 5.96 12.58 8.84
N ASN A 148 7.15 13.07 8.49
CA ASN A 148 7.82 14.14 9.24
C ASN A 148 7.05 15.45 9.17
N THR A 149 6.59 15.85 7.99
CA THR A 149 5.81 17.08 7.76
C THR A 149 4.47 17.06 8.50
N GLU A 150 3.77 15.92 8.51
CA GLU A 150 2.50 15.74 9.24
C GLU A 150 2.69 15.50 10.74
N GLY A 151 3.94 15.39 11.23
CA GLY A 151 4.23 15.09 12.63
C GLY A 151 3.79 13.68 13.08
N ILE A 152 3.67 12.73 12.14
CA ILE A 152 3.26 11.35 12.41
C ILE A 152 4.49 10.54 12.82
N ARG A 153 4.44 9.93 14.01
CA ARG A 153 5.58 9.20 14.59
C ARG A 153 5.85 7.90 13.85
N LEU A 154 7.02 7.77 13.23
CA LEU A 154 7.48 6.52 12.61
C LEU A 154 8.03 5.54 13.67
N LEU A 155 7.38 4.38 13.82
CA LEU A 155 7.76 3.35 14.80
C LEU A 155 8.75 2.33 14.26
N SER A 156 8.60 1.96 12.98
CA SER A 156 9.41 0.94 12.34
C SER A 156 9.33 1.04 10.83
N GLU A 157 10.40 0.64 10.16
CA GLU A 157 10.47 0.57 8.71
C GLU A 157 11.16 -0.72 8.25
N ASP A 158 10.70 -1.26 7.12
CA ASP A 158 11.42 -2.26 6.33
C ASP A 158 11.28 -1.87 4.86
N LEU A 159 12.18 -0.97 4.45
CA LEU A 159 12.21 -0.31 3.15
C LEU A 159 13.42 -0.74 2.33
N LEU A 160 13.34 -0.58 1.01
CA LEU A 160 14.40 -0.93 0.06
C LEU A 160 14.75 -2.41 0.19
N ASP A 161 15.89 -2.90 -0.33
CA ASP A 161 16.25 -4.33 -0.46
C ASP A 161 15.82 -4.95 -1.81
N VAL A 162 16.49 -6.03 -2.22
CA VAL A 162 16.36 -6.69 -3.52
C VAL A 162 15.23 -7.72 -3.56
N HIS A 163 14.46 -7.84 -2.47
CA HIS A 163 13.40 -8.82 -2.33
C HIS A 163 12.02 -8.16 -2.25
N PRO A 164 11.03 -8.68 -3.01
CA PRO A 164 9.64 -8.40 -2.74
C PRO A 164 9.28 -8.85 -1.33
N ARG A 165 8.29 -8.20 -0.71
CA ARG A 165 7.82 -8.62 0.62
C ARG A 165 6.31 -8.69 0.70
N LYS A 166 5.83 -9.73 1.36
CA LYS A 166 4.46 -9.82 1.84
C LYS A 166 4.40 -9.14 3.20
N VAL A 167 3.50 -8.17 3.34
CA VAL A 167 3.24 -7.46 4.60
C VAL A 167 1.86 -7.85 5.10
N CYS A 168 1.76 -8.12 6.38
CA CYS A 168 0.51 -8.34 7.09
C CYS A 168 0.44 -7.42 8.31
N PHE A 169 -0.56 -6.55 8.36
CA PHE A 169 -0.77 -5.60 9.43
C PHE A 169 -2.03 -5.94 10.22
N LEU A 170 -1.96 -5.84 11.54
CA LEU A 170 -3.06 -6.05 12.48
C LEU A 170 -3.49 -4.70 13.06
N PRO A 171 -4.61 -4.09 12.61
CA PRO A 171 -4.98 -2.71 12.96
C PRO A 171 -5.12 -2.44 14.45
N LYS A 172 -5.78 -3.37 15.15
CA LYS A 172 -6.10 -3.21 16.57
C LYS A 172 -4.82 -3.19 17.41
N SER A 173 -3.90 -4.13 17.16
CA SER A 173 -2.65 -4.27 17.92
C SER A 173 -1.49 -3.42 17.40
N GLY A 174 -1.53 -2.99 16.14
CA GLY A 174 -0.41 -2.31 15.47
C GLY A 174 0.75 -3.22 15.10
N ARG A 175 0.61 -4.55 15.26
CA ARG A 175 1.64 -5.52 14.84
C ARG A 175 1.70 -5.60 13.32
N ALA A 176 2.92 -5.72 12.82
CA ALA A 176 3.19 -5.94 11.40
C ALA A 176 4.12 -7.15 11.26
N PHE A 177 3.83 -7.99 10.27
CA PHE A 177 4.62 -9.16 9.90
C PHE A 177 5.10 -8.97 8.48
N VAL A 178 6.39 -9.23 8.26
CA VAL A 178 7.00 -9.12 6.95
C VAL A 178 7.62 -10.46 6.59
N LYS A 179 7.34 -10.94 5.38
CA LYS A 179 7.98 -12.10 4.79
C LYS A 179 8.62 -11.70 3.47
N LYS A 180 9.94 -11.75 3.40
CA LYS A 180 10.68 -11.62 2.13
C LYS A 180 10.33 -12.80 1.23
N LEU A 181 10.05 -12.51 -0.03
CA LEU A 181 9.65 -13.49 -1.04
C LEU A 181 10.82 -13.73 -2.00
N ALA A 182 10.86 -14.94 -2.55
CA ALA A 182 11.69 -15.20 -3.72
C ALA A 182 11.14 -14.40 -4.90
N VAL A 183 12.03 -13.95 -5.78
CA VAL A 183 11.61 -13.32 -7.04
C VAL A 183 11.09 -14.43 -7.95
N ASP A 184 9.81 -14.34 -8.33
CA ASP A 184 9.19 -15.22 -9.31
C ASP A 184 8.71 -14.42 -10.54
N GLU A 185 8.42 -15.12 -11.64
CA GLU A 185 8.02 -14.50 -12.90
C GLU A 185 6.73 -13.68 -12.79
N SER A 186 5.78 -14.11 -11.95
CA SER A 186 4.50 -13.43 -11.78
C SER A 186 4.67 -12.06 -11.13
N LEU A 187 5.53 -11.97 -10.11
CA LEU A 187 5.89 -10.73 -9.44
C LEU A 187 6.65 -9.80 -10.36
N VAL A 188 7.58 -10.33 -11.15
CA VAL A 188 8.30 -9.54 -12.15
C VAL A 188 7.34 -9.01 -13.23
N MET A 189 6.37 -9.81 -13.68
CA MET A 189 5.35 -9.36 -14.63
C MET A 189 4.45 -8.28 -14.03
N GLN A 190 4.04 -8.41 -12.76
CA GLN A 190 3.29 -7.37 -12.06
C GLN A 190 4.08 -6.07 -11.97
N GLU A 191 5.37 -6.14 -11.63
CA GLU A 191 6.25 -4.97 -11.56
C GLU A 191 6.46 -4.31 -12.92
N LYS A 192 6.61 -5.11 -13.99
CA LYS A 192 6.71 -4.59 -15.37
C LYS A 192 5.43 -3.91 -15.81
N GLN A 193 4.29 -4.55 -15.57
CA GLN A 193 2.98 -3.99 -15.90
C GLN A 193 2.72 -2.71 -15.10
N TYR A 194 3.21 -2.67 -13.87
CA TYR A 194 3.22 -1.46 -13.08
C TYR A 194 4.05 -0.36 -13.75
N GLN A 195 5.33 -0.62 -14.08
CA GLN A 195 6.20 0.36 -14.74
C GLN A 195 5.60 0.89 -16.06
N SER A 196 5.04 0.03 -16.90
CA SER A 196 4.45 0.45 -18.19
C SER A 196 3.28 1.41 -18.00
N ARG A 197 2.41 1.17 -17.00
CA ARG A 197 1.28 2.05 -16.68
C ARG A 197 1.71 3.43 -16.16
N LEU A 198 2.93 3.58 -15.65
CA LEU A 198 3.48 4.88 -15.28
C LEU A 198 3.95 5.68 -16.51
N VAL A 199 4.47 4.99 -17.52
CA VAL A 199 5.05 5.59 -18.72
C VAL A 199 3.95 5.98 -19.74
N GLU A 200 2.86 5.21 -19.84
CA GLU A 200 1.78 5.43 -20.82
C GLU A 200 0.85 6.63 -20.52
N LYS A 201 1.14 7.46 -19.52
CA LYS A 201 0.44 8.75 -19.34
C LYS A 201 1.39 9.95 -19.42
N PRO A 202 1.66 10.47 -20.63
CA PRO A 202 2.07 11.85 -20.80
C PRO A 202 0.87 12.77 -20.55
N VAL A 203 1.15 13.95 -20.00
CA VAL A 203 0.26 15.10 -19.86
C VAL A 203 -0.33 15.45 -21.23
N ALA A 204 -1.60 15.11 -21.47
CA ALA A 204 -2.37 15.69 -22.57
C ALA A 204 -3.08 16.93 -22.02
N GLY A 205 -2.30 17.99 -21.82
CA GLY A 205 -2.82 19.35 -21.69
C GLY A 205 -2.67 20.01 -23.05
N ASP A 206 -3.71 19.97 -23.86
CA ASP A 206 -3.80 20.86 -25.02
C ASP A 206 -3.91 22.28 -24.46
N ILE A 207 -2.86 23.07 -24.68
CA ILE A 207 -2.86 24.51 -24.46
C ILE A 207 -3.64 25.12 -25.64
N GLU A 208 -4.93 25.35 -25.47
CA GLU A 208 -5.63 26.35 -26.29
C GLU A 208 -5.34 27.74 -25.69
N LEU A 209 -4.44 28.47 -26.34
CA LEU A 209 -4.27 29.91 -26.15
C LEU A 209 -5.48 30.62 -26.77
N PHE A 210 -6.28 31.27 -25.95
CA PHE A 210 -7.13 32.39 -26.35
C PHE A 210 -6.63 33.67 -25.66
#